data_AF-A0A2G1X249-F1
#
_entry.id   AF-A0A2G1X249-F1
#
_cell.length_a   1.000
_cell.length_b   1.000
_cell.length_c   1.000
_cell.angle_alpha   90.00
_cell.angle_beta   90.00
_cell.angle_gamma   90.00
#
_symmetry.space_group_name_H-M   'P 1'
#
loop_
_entity.id
_entity.type
_entity.pdbx_description
1 polymer ?
#
loop_
_entity_poly.entity_id
_entity_poly.type
_entity_poly.pdbx_seq_one_letter_code
_entity_poly.pdbx_strand_id
1 'polypeptide(L)'
;MIRLRGTTILLAIITLGAVFLFISSTGAVVLDTSTDPITDGVALQPGDNPYTYLDDDGELVIDVTEDNPNLDGGGVNPDGFVAEDALFYVAYDANTTGEVWIEHDSKAVTFVVDGKSIENGKDPLFLTPEDEAVPVGVEVDTRVIDVVPGNRLVDEITVHAQPAEPEAIPDDGLSGGAEDDDDASEPTVTVESPEETTRRVEVKSVAPNDKTEIDLSDLHVGGPSIRLDELSFV
;
A
#
# COMPACT_ATOMS: atom_id res chain seq x y z
N MET A 1 -21.85 72.10 -14.62
CA MET A 1 -22.51 71.14 -15.51
C MET A 1 -21.45 70.58 -16.45
N ILE A 2 -21.38 69.25 -16.50
CA ILE A 2 -20.29 68.38 -16.95
C ILE A 2 -19.96 68.52 -18.45
N ARG A 3 -18.68 68.50 -18.81
CA ARG A 3 -18.22 67.96 -20.11
C ARG A 3 -17.01 67.05 -19.90
N LEU A 4 -17.36 65.77 -19.71
CA LEU A 4 -16.51 64.60 -19.82
C LEU A 4 -15.84 64.60 -21.20
N ARG A 5 -14.50 64.54 -21.26
CA ARG A 5 -13.79 64.14 -22.47
C ARG A 5 -13.17 62.78 -22.21
N GLY A 6 -13.92 61.75 -22.61
CA GLY A 6 -13.42 60.39 -22.72
C GLY A 6 -12.42 60.32 -23.87
N THR A 7 -11.31 59.62 -23.65
CA THR A 7 -10.53 59.03 -24.73
C THR A 7 -10.29 57.59 -24.32
N THR A 8 -11.06 56.73 -24.98
CA THR A 8 -10.99 55.28 -24.95
C THR A 8 -9.71 54.84 -25.65
N ILE A 9 -8.81 54.13 -24.96
CA ILE A 9 -7.96 53.14 -25.62
C ILE A 9 -8.09 51.84 -24.83
N LEU A 10 -8.83 50.94 -25.45
CA LEU A 10 -8.96 49.52 -25.19
C LEU A 10 -7.64 48.85 -25.56
N LEU A 11 -7.04 48.08 -24.66
CA LEU A 11 -6.19 46.95 -25.05
C LEU A 11 -6.49 45.78 -24.12
N ALA A 12 -7.37 44.91 -24.60
CA ALA A 12 -7.59 43.59 -24.07
C ALA A 12 -6.40 42.71 -24.48
N ILE A 13 -5.71 42.11 -23.50
CA ILE A 13 -4.92 40.91 -23.73
C ILE A 13 -5.63 39.82 -22.96
N ILE A 14 -6.39 39.04 -23.72
CA ILE A 14 -6.94 37.74 -23.33
C ILE A 14 -5.74 36.78 -23.43
N THR A 15 -5.15 36.41 -22.30
CA THR A 15 -4.31 35.22 -22.22
C THR A 15 -5.09 34.14 -21.52
N LEU A 16 -5.45 33.17 -22.36
CA LEU A 16 -6.08 31.89 -22.10
C LEU A 16 -5.32 31.16 -20.97
N GLY A 17 -5.79 31.31 -19.72
CA GLY A 17 -5.43 30.39 -18.66
C GLY A 17 -6.15 29.08 -18.96
N ALA A 18 -5.40 28.05 -19.34
CA ALA A 18 -5.94 26.72 -19.50
C ALA A 18 -6.60 26.32 -18.18
N VAL A 19 -7.94 26.26 -18.17
CA VAL A 19 -8.69 25.57 -17.13
C VAL A 19 -8.39 24.10 -17.37
N PHE A 20 -7.39 23.56 -16.68
CA PHE A 20 -7.26 22.12 -16.54
C PHE A 20 -8.51 21.66 -15.80
N LEU A 21 -9.44 21.08 -16.56
CA LEU A 21 -10.53 20.30 -16.02
C LEU A 21 -9.92 19.06 -15.39
N PHE A 22 -9.64 19.11 -14.09
CA PHE A 22 -9.47 17.88 -13.33
C PHE A 22 -10.78 17.10 -13.44
N ILE A 23 -10.70 15.96 -14.10
CA ILE A 23 -11.76 14.97 -14.08
C ILE A 23 -11.80 14.49 -12.63
N SER A 24 -12.77 14.97 -11.85
CA SER A 24 -13.02 14.42 -10.52
C SER A 24 -13.54 12.99 -10.71
N SER A 25 -12.63 12.03 -10.57
CA SER A 25 -12.97 10.62 -10.45
C SER A 25 -13.84 10.42 -9.20
N THR A 26 -14.99 9.78 -9.39
CA THR A 26 -15.99 9.56 -8.34
C THR A 26 -15.76 8.19 -7.73
N GLY A 27 -14.78 8.05 -6.84
CA GLY A 27 -14.53 6.77 -6.18
C GLY A 27 -13.25 6.75 -5.37
N ALA A 28 -13.11 7.65 -4.40
CA ALA A 28 -11.90 7.73 -3.62
C ALA A 28 -12.23 8.12 -2.18
N VAL A 29 -11.92 7.22 -1.24
CA VAL A 29 -11.54 7.63 0.13
C VAL A 29 -10.04 8.00 0.12
N VAL A 30 -9.65 8.87 -0.81
CA VAL A 30 -8.34 9.52 -0.84
C VAL A 30 -8.48 10.70 0.11
N LEU A 31 -7.66 10.78 1.16
CA LEU A 31 -7.72 11.88 2.14
C LEU A 31 -7.81 13.19 1.34
N ASP A 32 -8.77 14.08 1.60
CA ASP A 32 -9.18 15.25 0.76
C ASP A 32 -8.05 16.29 0.48
N THR A 33 -6.91 15.85 -0.06
CA THR A 33 -5.62 16.54 -0.11
C THR A 33 -4.99 16.31 -1.48
N SER A 34 -4.14 17.26 -1.87
CA SER A 34 -3.41 17.22 -3.13
C SER A 34 -2.49 16.00 -3.21
N THR A 35 -2.18 15.57 -4.43
CA THR A 35 -1.31 14.43 -4.74
C THR A 35 -0.23 14.82 -5.73
N ASP A 36 0.86 14.04 -5.75
CA ASP A 36 1.98 14.10 -6.69
C ASP A 36 1.77 13.04 -7.80
N PRO A 37 1.36 13.42 -9.02
CA PRO A 37 1.02 12.46 -10.07
C PRO A 37 2.27 11.84 -10.71
N ILE A 38 2.36 10.51 -10.69
CA ILE A 38 3.44 9.74 -11.34
C ILE A 38 3.01 9.30 -12.75
N THR A 39 1.78 8.81 -12.88
CA THR A 39 1.13 8.45 -14.16
C THR A 39 -0.34 8.88 -14.13
N ASP A 40 -1.08 8.62 -15.21
CA ASP A 40 -2.52 8.92 -15.26
C ASP A 40 -3.35 8.17 -14.20
N GLY A 41 -2.86 7.04 -13.66
CA GLY A 41 -3.57 6.21 -12.68
C GLY A 41 -2.82 5.94 -11.38
N VAL A 42 -1.63 6.52 -11.21
CA VAL A 42 -0.81 6.37 -10.00
C VAL A 42 -0.35 7.75 -9.54
N ALA A 43 -0.61 8.07 -8.28
CA ALA A 43 -0.14 9.30 -7.64
C ALA A 43 0.35 9.01 -6.22
N LEU A 44 1.24 9.86 -5.70
CA LEU A 44 1.71 9.81 -4.33
C LEU A 44 0.97 10.83 -3.48
N GLN A 45 0.71 10.48 -2.23
CA GLN A 45 0.04 11.35 -1.28
C GLN A 45 0.79 11.39 0.04
N PRO A 46 1.08 12.57 0.61
CA PRO A 46 1.67 12.67 1.94
C PRO A 46 0.86 11.90 2.98
N GLY A 47 1.54 11.25 3.92
CA GLY A 47 0.91 10.60 5.07
C GLY A 47 0.45 11.60 6.12
N ASP A 48 -0.30 11.13 7.12
CA ASP A 48 -0.63 11.93 8.31
C ASP A 48 0.54 11.91 9.30
N ASN A 49 1.67 12.47 8.87
CA ASN A 49 2.90 12.54 9.63
C ASN A 49 3.64 13.85 9.30
N PRO A 50 4.56 14.31 10.16
CA PRO A 50 5.25 15.58 9.93
C PRO A 50 6.42 15.49 8.93
N TYR A 51 6.73 14.29 8.42
CA TYR A 51 7.89 14.05 7.57
C TYR A 51 7.59 14.26 6.09
N THR A 52 6.33 14.07 5.68
CA THR A 52 5.93 14.17 4.29
C THR A 52 5.01 15.35 4.01
N TYR A 53 5.24 16.02 2.89
CA TYR A 53 4.39 17.10 2.38
C TYR A 53 4.59 17.24 0.87
N LEU A 54 3.73 18.01 0.20
CA LEU A 54 3.97 18.43 -1.18
C LEU A 54 4.66 19.80 -1.19
N ASP A 55 5.64 19.98 -2.09
CA ASP A 55 6.28 21.27 -2.30
C ASP A 55 5.43 22.23 -3.17
N ASP A 56 5.99 23.39 -3.53
CA ASP A 56 5.31 24.41 -4.33
C ASP A 56 4.97 23.93 -5.76
N ASP A 57 5.69 22.93 -6.26
CA ASP A 57 5.47 22.32 -7.58
C ASP A 57 4.51 21.12 -7.51
N GLY A 58 4.15 20.70 -6.28
CA GLY A 58 3.24 19.58 -6.02
C GLY A 58 3.95 18.23 -5.94
N GLU A 59 5.27 18.20 -5.85
CA GLU A 59 6.08 16.99 -5.73
C GLU A 59 6.14 16.52 -4.26
N LEU A 60 6.11 15.21 -4.03
CA LEU A 60 6.21 14.63 -2.69
C LEU A 60 7.63 14.85 -2.14
N VAL A 61 7.72 15.53 -1.00
CA VAL A 61 8.95 15.70 -0.24
C VAL A 61 8.90 14.85 1.02
N ILE A 62 10.00 14.13 1.27
CA ILE A 62 10.26 13.44 2.54
C ILE A 62 11.40 14.21 3.23
N ASP A 63 11.08 14.91 4.31
CA ASP A 63 12.05 15.68 5.09
C ASP A 63 12.07 15.20 6.54
N VAL A 64 13.13 14.47 6.89
CA VAL A 64 13.41 14.01 8.25
C VAL A 64 14.56 14.79 8.89
N THR A 65 14.92 15.95 8.34
CA THR A 65 16.04 16.76 8.81
C THR A 65 15.66 17.69 9.96
N GLU A 66 16.66 18.23 10.65
CA GLU A 66 16.44 19.25 11.68
C GLU A 66 15.89 20.59 11.13
N ASP A 67 15.99 20.79 9.82
CA ASP A 67 15.50 22.00 9.15
C ASP A 67 14.00 21.89 8.82
N ASN A 68 13.38 20.70 8.93
CA ASN A 68 11.95 20.53 8.71
C ASN A 68 11.16 21.33 9.77
N PRO A 69 10.42 22.38 9.38
CA PRO A 69 9.68 23.22 10.33
C PRO A 69 8.51 22.51 11.01
N ASN A 70 8.11 21.35 10.50
CA ASN A 70 7.06 20.50 11.07
C ASN A 70 7.58 19.55 12.15
N LEU A 71 8.91 19.48 12.34
CA LEU A 71 9.55 18.66 13.36
C LEU A 71 10.00 19.50 14.55
N ASP A 72 9.81 18.94 15.74
CA ASP A 72 10.47 19.38 16.98
C ASP A 72 11.55 18.34 17.33
N GLY A 73 12.55 18.20 16.45
CA GLY A 73 13.56 17.14 16.53
C GLY A 73 14.81 17.40 15.67
N GLY A 74 15.90 16.69 15.97
CA GLY A 74 17.18 16.81 15.28
C GLY A 74 17.35 15.85 14.09
N GLY A 75 16.26 15.32 13.57
CA GLY A 75 16.22 14.29 12.54
C GLY A 75 16.55 12.88 13.03
N VAL A 76 17.08 12.03 12.14
CA VAL A 76 17.35 10.62 12.42
C VAL A 76 18.56 10.46 13.34
N ASN A 77 18.42 9.63 14.39
CA ASN A 77 19.51 9.35 15.31
C ASN A 77 20.62 8.53 14.63
N PRO A 78 21.91 8.86 14.84
CA PRO A 78 23.00 7.97 14.47
C PRO A 78 22.98 6.70 15.32
N ASP A 79 23.44 5.58 14.76
CA ASP A 79 23.47 4.26 15.43
C ASP A 79 22.08 3.81 15.94
N GLY A 80 21.05 4.08 15.15
CA GLY A 80 19.64 3.87 15.48
C GLY A 80 18.88 3.07 14.44
N PHE A 81 17.68 2.64 14.83
CA PHE A 81 16.68 2.08 13.95
C PHE A 81 15.35 2.77 14.23
N VAL A 82 14.65 3.18 13.18
CA VAL A 82 13.30 3.75 13.24
C VAL A 82 12.47 3.21 12.09
N ALA A 83 11.18 3.01 12.32
CA ALA A 83 10.22 2.62 11.30
C ALA A 83 8.98 3.51 11.40
N GLU A 84 8.38 3.82 10.26
CA GLU A 84 7.11 4.50 10.12
C GLU A 84 6.23 3.70 9.16
N ASP A 85 5.06 3.27 9.59
CA ASP A 85 4.23 2.31 8.84
C ASP A 85 3.51 2.97 7.64
N ALA A 86 3.19 4.26 7.74
CA ALA A 86 2.47 5.01 6.72
C ALA A 86 3.14 6.37 6.49
N LEU A 87 4.33 6.33 5.88
CA LEU A 87 5.07 7.53 5.52
C LEU A 87 4.34 8.32 4.44
N PHE A 88 3.86 7.65 3.40
CA PHE A 88 3.02 8.24 2.37
C PHE A 88 2.09 7.16 1.80
N TYR A 89 1.17 7.54 0.92
CA TYR A 89 0.28 6.61 0.24
C TYR A 89 0.54 6.60 -1.26
N VAL A 90 0.43 5.43 -1.87
CA VAL A 90 0.27 5.28 -3.31
C VAL A 90 -1.21 5.21 -3.60
N ALA A 91 -1.75 6.25 -4.24
CA ALA A 91 -3.14 6.30 -4.68
C ALA A 91 -3.24 5.68 -6.08
N TYR A 92 -4.23 4.79 -6.26
CA TYR A 92 -4.43 4.06 -7.51
C TYR A 92 -5.84 4.26 -8.07
N ASP A 93 -5.92 4.74 -9.30
CA ASP A 93 -7.17 4.95 -10.03
C ASP A 93 -7.05 4.40 -11.46
N ALA A 94 -6.88 3.09 -11.56
CA ALA A 94 -6.92 2.39 -12.83
C ALA A 94 -7.72 1.09 -12.74
N ASN A 95 -8.18 0.61 -13.91
CA ASN A 95 -9.07 -0.56 -14.02
C ASN A 95 -8.32 -1.88 -14.29
N THR A 96 -6.99 -1.85 -14.26
CA THR A 96 -6.10 -3.00 -14.51
C THR A 96 -5.17 -3.18 -13.32
N THR A 97 -4.42 -4.28 -13.26
CA THR A 97 -3.32 -4.40 -12.29
C THR A 97 -2.14 -3.53 -12.72
N GLY A 98 -1.60 -2.78 -11.79
CA GLY A 98 -0.38 -1.99 -11.94
C GLY A 98 0.74 -2.58 -11.09
N GLU A 99 1.97 -2.21 -11.41
CA GLU A 99 3.15 -2.53 -10.62
C GLU A 99 3.90 -1.24 -10.28
N VAL A 100 4.32 -1.13 -9.02
CA VAL A 100 5.04 0.02 -8.47
C VAL A 100 6.26 -0.45 -7.70
N TRP A 101 7.38 0.24 -7.87
CA TRP A 101 8.58 0.04 -7.06
C TRP A 101 9.35 1.34 -6.89
N ILE A 102 10.22 1.39 -5.88
CA ILE A 102 10.96 2.59 -5.51
C ILE A 102 12.46 2.31 -5.58
N GLU A 103 13.22 3.12 -6.31
CA GLU A 103 14.67 3.04 -6.34
C GLU A 103 15.29 4.22 -5.60
N HIS A 104 16.37 3.97 -4.87
CA HIS A 104 17.20 4.99 -4.24
C HIS A 104 18.61 4.43 -4.00
N ASP A 105 19.56 5.28 -3.58
CA ASP A 105 20.98 4.94 -3.46
C ASP A 105 21.46 4.66 -2.02
N SER A 106 20.54 4.65 -1.06
CA SER A 106 20.86 4.47 0.35
C SER A 106 20.96 3.01 0.74
N LYS A 107 21.86 2.72 1.68
CA LYS A 107 21.93 1.41 2.35
C LYS A 107 21.20 1.37 3.69
N ALA A 108 20.76 2.53 4.16
CA ALA A 108 20.17 2.72 5.48
C ALA A 108 18.67 2.90 5.43
N VAL A 109 18.08 3.00 4.24
CA VAL A 109 16.64 3.21 4.06
C VAL A 109 16.08 2.00 3.32
N THR A 110 14.91 1.56 3.73
CA THR A 110 14.12 0.53 3.05
C THR A 110 12.65 0.95 3.04
N PHE A 111 12.06 1.15 1.85
CA PHE A 111 10.62 1.36 1.69
C PHE A 111 9.87 0.03 1.72
N VAL A 112 8.78 -0.02 2.47
CA VAL A 112 8.04 -1.26 2.75
C VAL A 112 6.53 -1.11 2.61
N VAL A 113 5.85 -2.19 2.24
CA VAL A 113 4.39 -2.36 2.35
C VAL A 113 4.16 -3.68 3.07
N ASP A 114 3.38 -3.67 4.16
CA ASP A 114 3.16 -4.83 5.03
C ASP A 114 4.47 -5.53 5.47
N GLY A 115 5.51 -4.74 5.72
CA GLY A 115 6.85 -5.22 6.12
C GLY A 115 7.66 -5.86 4.99
N LYS A 116 7.19 -5.83 3.74
CA LYS A 116 7.92 -6.32 2.56
C LYS A 116 8.53 -5.15 1.80
N SER A 117 9.79 -5.28 1.41
CA SER A 117 10.49 -4.26 0.61
C SER A 117 9.85 -4.12 -0.78
N ILE A 118 9.72 -2.88 -1.24
CA ILE A 118 9.21 -2.55 -2.58
C ILE A 118 10.28 -1.86 -3.45
N GLU A 119 11.56 -2.17 -3.21
CA GLU A 119 12.68 -1.38 -3.74
C GLU A 119 13.26 -1.85 -5.06
N ASN A 120 12.60 -2.81 -5.72
CA ASN A 120 13.12 -3.39 -6.93
C ASN A 120 12.00 -3.85 -7.88
N GLY A 121 12.18 -3.61 -9.18
CA GLY A 121 11.21 -4.03 -10.20
C GLY A 121 11.15 -5.55 -10.45
N LYS A 122 11.87 -6.39 -9.70
CA LYS A 122 11.70 -7.86 -9.78
C LYS A 122 10.68 -8.38 -8.79
N ASP A 123 10.41 -7.62 -7.74
CA ASP A 123 9.41 -7.89 -6.72
C ASP A 123 8.64 -6.59 -6.43
N PRO A 124 7.87 -6.09 -7.42
CA PRO A 124 7.16 -4.84 -7.28
C PRO A 124 5.91 -5.00 -6.40
N LEU A 125 5.42 -3.87 -5.90
CA LEU A 125 4.07 -3.78 -5.33
C LEU A 125 3.04 -3.90 -6.47
N PHE A 126 2.19 -4.91 -6.40
CA PHE A 126 1.03 -5.02 -7.29
C PHE A 126 -0.13 -4.20 -6.73
N LEU A 127 -0.70 -3.35 -7.57
CA LEU A 127 -1.88 -2.54 -7.26
C LEU A 127 -3.06 -3.04 -8.10
N THR A 128 -4.14 -3.41 -7.44
CA THR A 128 -5.40 -3.80 -8.07
C THR A 128 -6.39 -2.64 -8.02
N PRO A 129 -7.47 -2.67 -8.81
CA PRO A 129 -8.52 -1.64 -8.73
C PRO A 129 -9.22 -1.53 -7.37
N GLU A 130 -9.03 -2.49 -6.45
CA GLU A 130 -9.55 -2.39 -5.08
C GLU A 130 -8.59 -1.68 -4.10
N ASP A 131 -7.34 -1.47 -4.52
CA ASP A 131 -6.29 -0.80 -3.76
C ASP A 131 -6.30 0.71 -3.97
N GLU A 132 -7.41 1.39 -3.62
CA GLU A 132 -7.59 2.84 -3.84
C GLU A 132 -6.42 3.67 -3.25
N ALA A 133 -5.90 3.27 -2.08
CA ALA A 133 -4.75 3.89 -1.43
C ALA A 133 -3.98 2.88 -0.58
N VAL A 134 -2.70 2.65 -0.92
CA VAL A 134 -1.82 1.72 -0.21
C VAL A 134 -0.80 2.50 0.63
N PRO A 135 -0.72 2.29 1.96
CA PRO A 135 0.30 2.93 2.79
C PRO A 135 1.68 2.35 2.48
N VAL A 136 2.62 3.23 2.19
CA VAL A 136 4.05 2.91 2.08
C VAL A 136 4.74 3.37 3.35
N GLY A 137 5.33 2.42 4.05
CA GLY A 137 6.18 2.65 5.20
C GLY A 137 7.65 2.82 4.82
N VAL A 138 8.45 3.18 5.82
CA VAL A 138 9.90 3.23 5.70
C VAL A 138 10.55 2.64 6.95
N GLU A 139 11.62 1.89 6.73
CA GLU A 139 12.56 1.46 7.76
C GLU A 139 13.87 2.20 7.54
N VAL A 140 14.40 2.82 8.60
CA VAL A 140 15.67 3.52 8.57
C VAL A 140 16.61 2.91 9.61
N ASP A 141 17.67 2.25 9.14
CA ASP A 141 18.73 1.65 9.95
C ASP A 141 20.05 2.40 9.74
N THR A 142 20.39 3.29 10.67
CA THR A 142 21.67 4.01 10.60
C THR A 142 22.83 3.25 11.23
N ARG A 143 22.60 2.05 11.79
CA ARG A 143 23.67 1.20 12.37
C ARG A 143 24.49 0.49 11.30
N VAL A 144 23.95 0.38 10.08
CA VAL A 144 24.60 -0.29 8.93
C VAL A 144 25.48 0.64 8.10
N ILE A 145 25.52 1.93 8.45
CA ILE A 145 26.37 2.95 7.83
C ILE A 145 27.03 3.82 8.91
N ASP A 146 28.12 4.48 8.56
CA ASP A 146 28.70 5.52 9.42
C ASP A 146 28.00 6.85 9.13
N VAL A 147 26.97 7.21 9.90
CA VAL A 147 26.26 8.49 9.77
C VAL A 147 26.67 9.48 10.86
N VAL A 148 26.78 10.77 10.52
CA VAL A 148 26.87 11.87 11.49
C VAL A 148 25.63 12.76 11.39
N PRO A 149 25.25 13.47 12.47
CA PRO A 149 24.14 14.42 12.43
C PRO A 149 24.26 15.41 11.26
N GLY A 150 23.15 15.64 10.56
CA GLY A 150 23.07 16.49 9.38
C GLY A 150 23.44 15.81 8.06
N ASN A 151 23.78 14.52 8.04
CA ASN A 151 23.88 13.78 6.77
C ASN A 151 22.50 13.49 6.19
N ARG A 152 22.39 13.65 4.87
CA ARG A 152 21.27 13.13 4.11
C ARG A 152 21.43 11.62 3.96
N LEU A 153 20.35 10.88 4.21
CA LEU A 153 20.33 9.43 4.06
C LEU A 153 19.99 9.01 2.64
N VAL A 154 19.19 9.82 1.96
CA VAL A 154 18.76 9.65 0.56
C VAL A 154 18.79 11.04 -0.08
N ASP A 155 19.32 11.15 -1.29
CA ASP A 155 19.29 12.40 -2.04
C ASP A 155 18.02 12.52 -2.91
N GLU A 156 17.59 11.41 -3.49
CA GLU A 156 16.45 11.31 -4.40
C GLU A 156 15.85 9.89 -4.32
N ILE A 157 14.53 9.80 -4.46
CA ILE A 157 13.84 8.54 -4.72
C ILE A 157 13.28 8.58 -6.13
N THR A 158 13.32 7.46 -6.83
CA THR A 158 12.66 7.29 -8.13
C THR A 158 11.53 6.29 -7.96
N VAL A 159 10.30 6.76 -8.10
CA VAL A 159 9.13 5.89 -8.12
C VAL A 159 8.83 5.48 -9.56
N HIS A 160 8.80 4.18 -9.79
CA HIS A 160 8.40 3.61 -11.07
C HIS A 160 6.99 3.08 -10.97
N ALA A 161 6.20 3.29 -12.02
CA ALA A 161 4.83 2.81 -12.10
C ALA A 161 4.50 2.45 -13.55
N GLN A 162 4.00 1.22 -13.76
CA GLN A 162 3.54 0.78 -15.07
C GLN A 162 2.40 -0.25 -14.94
N PRO A 163 1.60 -0.48 -15.99
CA PRO A 163 0.68 -1.61 -16.02
C PRO A 163 1.44 -2.92 -15.91
N ALA A 164 0.94 -3.85 -15.09
CA ALA A 164 1.56 -5.16 -14.93
C ALA A 164 1.43 -6.01 -16.20
N GLU A 165 2.51 -6.71 -16.55
CA GLU A 165 2.46 -7.74 -17.59
C GLU A 165 1.62 -8.94 -17.09
N PRO A 166 0.69 -9.50 -17.90
CA PRO A 166 -0.22 -10.56 -17.42
C PRO A 166 0.49 -11.79 -16.85
N GLU A 167 1.68 -12.12 -17.36
CA GLU A 167 2.53 -13.22 -16.88
C GLU A 167 3.34 -12.89 -15.62
N ALA A 168 3.50 -11.61 -15.27
CA ALA A 168 4.23 -11.15 -14.08
C ALA A 168 3.33 -11.06 -12.85
N ILE A 169 2.01 -10.90 -13.06
CA ILE A 169 1.02 -10.92 -11.99
C ILE A 169 1.11 -12.29 -11.31
N PRO A 170 1.39 -12.35 -10.00
CA PRO A 170 1.40 -13.62 -9.29
C PRO A 170 0.05 -14.29 -9.49
N ASP A 171 0.10 -15.51 -10.03
CA ASP A 171 -1.07 -16.37 -10.06
C ASP A 171 -1.35 -16.68 -8.59
N ASP A 172 -2.47 -16.21 -8.04
CA ASP A 172 -2.94 -16.59 -6.68
C ASP A 172 -3.34 -18.09 -6.63
N GLY A 173 -2.70 -18.92 -7.45
CA GLY A 173 -2.67 -20.36 -7.37
C GLY A 173 -1.90 -20.79 -6.13
N LEU A 174 -2.64 -21.02 -5.03
CA LEU A 174 -2.15 -21.66 -3.82
C LEU A 174 -1.58 -23.06 -4.10
N SER A 175 -0.30 -23.10 -4.47
CA SER A 175 0.61 -24.24 -4.47
C SER A 175 1.86 -23.71 -3.74
N GLY A 176 2.24 -24.18 -2.56
CA GLY A 176 2.41 -25.57 -2.17
C GLY A 176 3.92 -25.87 -2.10
N GLY A 177 4.49 -25.78 -0.90
CA GLY A 177 5.88 -26.15 -0.56
C GLY A 177 6.39 -25.30 0.62
N ALA A 178 6.30 -25.81 1.86
CA ALA A 178 7.38 -26.49 2.61
C ALA A 178 8.52 -25.51 2.95
N GLU A 179 8.90 -25.30 4.22
CA GLU A 179 9.55 -26.27 5.12
C GLU A 179 9.39 -25.82 6.60
N ASP A 180 8.96 -26.73 7.46
CA ASP A 180 9.70 -27.30 8.62
C ASP A 180 9.95 -26.35 9.80
N ASP A 181 9.19 -26.57 10.88
CA ASP A 181 9.77 -26.55 12.22
C ASP A 181 9.10 -27.64 13.08
N ASP A 182 9.96 -28.56 13.55
CA ASP A 182 9.66 -29.59 14.52
C ASP A 182 9.26 -28.96 15.86
N ASP A 183 7.97 -28.97 16.19
CA ASP A 183 7.56 -29.25 17.57
C ASP A 183 6.14 -29.85 17.62
N ALA A 184 5.97 -30.80 18.53
CA ALA A 184 4.87 -31.77 18.58
C ALA A 184 3.49 -31.21 18.21
N SER A 185 2.96 -31.61 17.05
CA SER A 185 1.71 -31.09 16.49
C SER A 185 0.49 -31.47 17.36
N GLU A 186 -0.11 -30.47 17.96
CA GLU A 186 -1.47 -30.52 18.48
C GLU A 186 -2.45 -30.86 17.33
N PRO A 187 -3.58 -31.54 17.60
CA PRO A 187 -4.55 -31.87 16.57
C PRO A 187 -5.01 -30.60 15.86
N THR A 188 -4.68 -30.50 14.58
CA THR A 188 -4.98 -29.31 13.78
C THR A 188 -6.27 -29.56 13.01
N VAL A 189 -7.25 -28.67 13.18
CA VAL A 189 -8.50 -28.66 12.42
C VAL A 189 -8.35 -27.65 11.31
N THR A 190 -8.36 -28.11 10.06
CA THR A 190 -8.30 -27.23 8.88
C THR A 190 -9.68 -27.18 8.24
N VAL A 191 -10.19 -25.97 8.00
CA VAL A 191 -11.45 -25.76 7.28
C VAL A 191 -11.10 -25.16 5.93
N GLU A 192 -11.31 -25.92 4.86
CA GLU A 192 -11.17 -25.41 3.49
C GLU A 192 -12.26 -24.38 3.21
N SER A 193 -11.93 -23.32 2.46
CA SER A 193 -12.94 -22.38 1.98
C SER A 193 -14.00 -23.17 1.21
N PRO A 194 -15.28 -23.01 1.57
CA PRO A 194 -16.33 -23.88 1.09
C PRO A 194 -16.63 -23.68 -0.40
N GLU A 195 -16.80 -24.79 -1.12
CA GLU A 195 -17.46 -24.72 -2.42
C GLU A 195 -18.96 -24.44 -2.21
N GLU A 196 -19.62 -23.74 -3.14
CA GLU A 196 -21.03 -23.31 -2.98
C GLU A 196 -22.00 -24.47 -2.63
N THR A 197 -21.61 -25.70 -2.96
CA THR A 197 -22.46 -26.90 -2.78
C THR A 197 -21.88 -27.95 -1.83
N THR A 198 -20.65 -27.78 -1.33
CA THR A 198 -19.97 -28.81 -0.52
C THR A 198 -19.20 -28.19 0.64
N ARG A 199 -19.39 -28.75 1.83
CA ARG A 199 -18.59 -28.45 3.02
C ARG A 199 -17.82 -29.71 3.40
N ARG A 200 -16.48 -29.64 3.47
CA ARG A 200 -15.61 -30.76 3.88
C ARG A 200 -14.87 -30.39 5.15
N VAL A 201 -14.88 -31.28 6.13
CA VAL A 201 -14.10 -31.17 7.36
C VAL A 201 -13.15 -32.36 7.39
N GLU A 202 -11.84 -32.08 7.39
CA GLU A 202 -10.80 -33.10 7.47
C GLU A 202 -10.07 -32.95 8.81
N VAL A 203 -9.98 -34.04 9.59
CA VAL A 203 -9.26 -34.06 10.86
C VAL A 203 -8.02 -34.92 10.72
N LYS A 204 -6.85 -34.33 10.94
CA LYS A 204 -5.54 -34.98 10.82
C LYS A 204 -4.90 -35.14 12.20
N SER A 205 -3.94 -36.05 12.29
CA SER A 205 -3.14 -36.27 13.51
C SER A 205 -3.98 -36.66 14.73
N VAL A 206 -5.05 -37.45 14.53
CA VAL A 206 -5.84 -38.02 15.63
C VAL A 206 -5.04 -39.13 16.31
N ALA A 207 -4.77 -38.99 17.61
CA ALA A 207 -4.08 -40.01 18.37
C ALA A 207 -4.93 -41.29 18.48
N PRO A 208 -4.38 -42.48 18.15
CA PRO A 208 -5.14 -43.72 18.23
C PRO A 208 -5.53 -44.02 19.68
N ASN A 209 -6.83 -44.24 19.91
CA ASN A 209 -7.49 -44.51 21.20
C ASN A 209 -7.80 -43.29 22.08
N ASP A 210 -7.48 -42.08 21.65
CA ASP A 210 -7.97 -40.86 22.29
C ASP A 210 -9.25 -40.37 21.61
N LYS A 211 -10.17 -39.84 22.41
CA LYS A 211 -11.41 -39.26 21.89
C LYS A 211 -11.12 -37.83 21.42
N THR A 212 -11.32 -37.58 20.13
CA THR A 212 -11.33 -36.22 19.57
C THR A 212 -12.77 -35.79 19.35
N GLU A 213 -13.20 -34.77 20.09
CA GLU A 213 -14.50 -34.14 19.90
C GLU A 213 -14.37 -33.09 18.78
N ILE A 214 -15.29 -33.13 17.83
CA ILE A 214 -15.36 -32.16 16.72
C ILE A 214 -16.67 -31.40 16.92
N ASP A 215 -16.57 -30.15 17.36
CA ASP A 215 -17.75 -29.29 17.51
C ASP A 215 -18.14 -28.73 16.13
N LEU A 216 -19.34 -29.11 15.66
CA LEU A 216 -19.90 -28.67 14.39
C LEU A 216 -21.13 -27.78 14.59
N SER A 217 -21.37 -27.27 15.80
CA SER A 217 -22.55 -26.47 16.14
C SER A 217 -22.69 -25.22 15.27
N ASP A 218 -21.56 -24.65 14.83
CA ASP A 218 -21.49 -23.48 13.97
C ASP A 218 -21.35 -23.81 12.46
N LEU A 219 -21.28 -25.11 12.09
CA LEU A 219 -21.21 -25.51 10.69
C LEU A 219 -22.58 -25.36 10.02
N HIS A 220 -22.78 -24.23 9.34
CA HIS A 220 -24.01 -23.93 8.61
C HIS A 220 -24.02 -24.61 7.23
N VAL A 221 -24.87 -25.62 7.04
CA VAL A 221 -25.01 -26.33 5.76
C VAL A 221 -26.20 -25.78 4.97
N GLY A 222 -25.93 -24.80 4.10
CA GLY A 222 -26.89 -24.25 3.14
C GLY A 222 -27.92 -23.25 3.69
N GLY A 223 -28.72 -22.67 2.78
CA GLY A 223 -29.90 -21.86 3.14
C GLY A 223 -31.08 -22.74 3.62
N PRO A 224 -32.28 -22.18 3.87
CA PRO A 224 -33.42 -22.86 4.52
C PRO A 224 -33.97 -24.11 3.79
N SER A 225 -33.39 -24.47 2.66
CA SER A 225 -33.76 -25.59 1.79
C SER A 225 -32.86 -26.82 1.91
N ILE A 226 -31.74 -26.75 2.65
CA ILE A 226 -30.81 -27.87 2.84
C ILE A 226 -31.00 -28.48 4.24
N ARG A 227 -31.08 -29.81 4.31
CA ARG A 227 -31.17 -30.58 5.55
C ARG A 227 -30.12 -31.67 5.56
N LEU A 228 -29.45 -31.84 6.69
CA LEU A 228 -28.57 -32.96 6.95
C LEU A 228 -29.42 -34.15 7.39
N ASP A 229 -29.67 -35.09 6.48
CA ASP A 229 -30.52 -36.26 6.77
C ASP A 229 -29.74 -37.42 7.39
N GLU A 230 -28.45 -37.59 7.08
CA GLU A 230 -27.62 -38.68 7.62
C GLU A 230 -26.14 -38.28 7.68
N LEU A 231 -25.47 -38.71 8.76
CA LEU A 231 -24.02 -38.61 8.94
C LEU A 231 -23.47 -40.03 9.18
N SER A 232 -22.50 -40.45 8.38
CA SER A 232 -21.83 -41.74 8.54
C SER A 232 -20.31 -41.56 8.52
N PHE A 233 -19.62 -42.45 9.23
CA PHE A 233 -18.17 -42.50 9.33
C PHE A 233 -17.70 -43.85 8.73
N VAL A 234 -16.64 -43.83 7.92
CA VAL A 234 -16.03 -45.03 7.31
C VAL A 234 -14.82 -45.48 8.11
#